data_AF-A0A8J6HUS0-F1
#
_entry.id   AF-A0A8J6HUS0-F1
#
_cell.length_a   1.000
_cell.length_b   1.000
_cell.length_c   1.000
_cell.angle_alpha   90.00
_cell.angle_beta   90.00
_cell.angle_gamma   90.00
#
_symmetry.space_group_name_H-M   'P 1'
#
loop_
_entity.id
_entity.type
_entity.pdbx_description
1 polymer ?
#
loop_
_entity_poly.entity_id
_entity_poly.type
_entity_poly.pdbx_seq_one_letter_code
_entity_poly.pdbx_strand_id
1 'polypeptide(L)'
;MRGNDPNKPLVDHICKEMAPIVEARISQIPEIPGSDWRDLPNISVKLSDGTMTSKLRYPYLTKKQKKGEPNRGVCQCSVGMACEPADRQVNTLIPWCLPHTADRHNHWAGLYGRLEWDGFFGTTITNPEPMGKQGRVLHPEQNRVVSVRECARSQGFPDHFKFYGNIMDKHRQVGNAVPPPLGKAIGLEIKKALSKVILKTA
;
A
#
# COMPACT_ATOMS: atom_id res chain seq x y z
N MET A 1 -15.47 -6.98 -16.43
CA MET A 1 -14.35 -7.96 -16.42
C MET A 1 -14.81 -9.40 -16.13
N ARG A 2 -15.96 -9.63 -15.46
CA ARG A 2 -16.54 -10.97 -15.21
C ARG A 2 -16.96 -11.75 -16.47
N GLY A 3 -17.35 -11.06 -17.54
CA GLY A 3 -17.97 -11.71 -18.71
C GLY A 3 -19.47 -11.95 -18.46
N ASN A 4 -20.09 -12.80 -19.29
CA ASN A 4 -21.54 -12.99 -19.31
C ASN A 4 -22.02 -14.23 -18.54
N ASP A 5 -21.12 -15.07 -18.04
CA ASP A 5 -21.46 -16.28 -17.28
C ASP A 5 -21.57 -15.95 -15.78
N PRO A 6 -22.79 -15.94 -15.21
CA PRO A 6 -23.01 -15.59 -13.80
C PRO A 6 -22.51 -16.68 -12.83
N ASN A 7 -22.34 -17.93 -13.30
CA ASN A 7 -21.94 -19.05 -12.46
C ASN A 7 -20.42 -19.20 -12.33
N LYS A 8 -19.65 -18.32 -12.98
CA LYS A 8 -18.21 -18.42 -13.01
C LYS A 8 -17.61 -18.10 -11.63
N PRO A 9 -16.78 -19.00 -11.06
CA PRO A 9 -16.23 -18.79 -9.72
C PRO A 9 -15.25 -17.61 -9.70
N LEU A 10 -15.23 -16.89 -8.59
CA LEU A 10 -14.21 -15.89 -8.31
C LEU A 10 -12.91 -16.61 -7.92
N VAL A 11 -11.83 -16.33 -8.64
CA VAL A 11 -10.51 -16.92 -8.38
C VAL A 11 -9.50 -15.85 -7.98
N ASP A 12 -8.51 -16.25 -7.19
CA ASP A 12 -7.40 -15.39 -6.71
C ASP A 12 -7.83 -14.16 -5.88
N HIS A 13 -9.02 -14.19 -5.28
CA HIS A 13 -9.39 -13.21 -4.25
C HIS A 13 -8.75 -13.58 -2.91
N ILE A 14 -7.42 -13.54 -2.90
CA ILE A 14 -6.54 -13.89 -1.78
C ILE A 14 -5.59 -12.72 -1.55
N CYS A 15 -5.31 -12.41 -0.28
CA CYS A 15 -4.39 -11.34 0.13
C CYS A 15 -3.29 -11.90 1.04
N LYS A 16 -2.17 -11.18 1.12
CA LYS A 16 -1.03 -11.55 1.96
C LYS A 16 -1.42 -11.47 3.44
N GLU A 17 -1.11 -12.52 4.19
CA GLU A 17 -1.20 -12.51 5.66
C GLU A 17 -0.16 -11.55 6.24
N MET A 18 -0.57 -10.77 7.23
CA MET A 18 0.27 -9.73 7.82
C MET A 18 0.69 -10.14 9.22
N ALA A 19 1.86 -9.67 9.66
CA ALA A 19 2.27 -9.88 11.04
C ALA A 19 1.25 -9.25 12.01
N PRO A 20 1.05 -9.80 13.23
CA PRO A 20 0.07 -9.30 14.20
C PRO A 20 0.09 -7.79 14.43
N ILE A 21 1.29 -7.19 14.53
CA ILE A 21 1.43 -5.74 14.72
C ILE A 21 0.99 -4.94 13.49
N VAL A 22 1.16 -5.48 12.28
CA VAL A 22 0.75 -4.85 11.04
C VAL A 22 -0.77 -4.95 10.90
N GLU A 23 -1.38 -6.09 11.24
CA GLU A 23 -2.83 -6.25 11.31
C GLU A 23 -3.46 -5.25 12.30
N ALA A 24 -2.88 -5.13 13.50
CA ALA A 24 -3.31 -4.18 14.51
C ALA A 24 -3.16 -2.72 14.04
N ARG A 25 -2.15 -2.40 13.22
CA ARG A 25 -2.06 -1.06 12.61
C ARG A 25 -3.17 -0.85 11.61
N ILE A 26 -3.36 -1.79 10.68
CA ILE A 26 -4.37 -1.69 9.63
C ILE A 26 -5.77 -1.50 10.23
N SER A 27 -6.10 -2.25 11.30
CA SER A 27 -7.40 -2.14 11.97
C SER A 27 -7.64 -0.80 12.68
N GLN A 28 -6.59 0.00 12.88
CA GLN A 28 -6.66 1.31 13.52
C GLN A 28 -6.55 2.46 12.51
N ILE A 29 -6.39 2.17 11.21
CA ILE A 29 -6.48 3.19 10.16
C ILE A 29 -7.96 3.46 9.90
N PRO A 30 -8.45 4.71 10.05
CA PRO A 30 -9.84 5.05 9.75
C PRO A 30 -10.22 4.75 8.30
N GLU A 31 -11.50 4.47 8.06
CA GLU A 31 -12.07 4.24 6.71
C GLU A 31 -12.42 5.56 5.99
N ILE A 32 -11.93 6.69 6.51
CA ILE A 32 -12.16 8.02 5.94
C ILE A 32 -11.21 8.21 4.74
N PRO A 33 -11.67 8.78 3.61
CA PRO A 33 -10.80 9.09 2.49
C PRO A 33 -9.59 9.92 2.90
N GLY A 34 -8.43 9.60 2.33
CA GLY A 34 -7.16 10.24 2.67
C GLY A 34 -6.41 9.64 3.86
N SER A 35 -7.05 8.81 4.71
CA SER A 35 -6.42 8.27 5.93
C SER A 35 -5.18 7.41 5.68
N ASP A 36 -4.21 7.51 6.59
CA ASP A 36 -2.95 6.77 6.56
C ASP A 36 -2.27 6.65 7.95
N TRP A 37 -1.00 6.26 8.01
CA TRP A 37 -0.26 6.05 9.27
C TRP A 37 -0.32 7.22 10.25
N ARG A 38 -0.52 8.46 9.76
CA ARG A 38 -0.58 9.67 10.60
C ARG A 38 -1.81 9.69 11.50
N ASP A 39 -2.83 8.92 11.14
CA ASP A 39 -4.08 8.79 11.89
C ASP A 39 -4.02 7.65 12.93
N LEU A 40 -2.90 6.91 13.01
CA LEU A 40 -2.75 5.86 14.01
C LEU A 40 -2.78 6.44 15.44
N PRO A 41 -3.59 5.86 16.35
CA PRO A 41 -3.64 6.32 17.72
C PRO A 41 -2.37 5.90 18.49
N ASN A 42 -1.87 6.78 19.37
CA ASN A 42 -0.73 6.44 20.23
C ASN A 42 -1.19 5.68 21.50
N ILE A 43 -1.64 4.45 21.33
CA ILE A 43 -2.18 3.58 22.38
C ILE A 43 -1.44 2.23 22.47
N SER A 44 -1.58 1.56 23.60
CA SER A 44 -1.15 0.17 23.79
C SER A 44 -2.31 -0.75 23.42
N VAL A 45 -2.02 -1.80 22.65
CA VAL A 45 -3.00 -2.74 22.12
C VAL A 45 -2.49 -4.17 22.28
N LYS A 46 -3.38 -5.11 22.59
CA LYS A 46 -3.10 -6.54 22.59
C LYS A 46 -3.13 -7.08 21.15
N LEU A 47 -2.05 -7.72 20.73
CA LEU A 47 -1.91 -8.32 19.41
C LEU A 47 -2.54 -9.72 19.37
N SER A 48 -2.77 -10.23 18.15
CA SER A 48 -3.35 -11.56 17.91
C SER A 48 -2.46 -12.72 18.41
N ASP A 49 -1.14 -12.50 18.50
CA ASP A 49 -0.18 -13.45 19.09
C ASP A 49 -0.12 -13.37 20.64
N GLY A 50 -0.93 -12.53 21.26
CA GLY A 50 -0.99 -12.33 22.71
C GLY A 50 -0.01 -11.30 23.27
N THR A 51 0.95 -10.82 22.47
CA THR A 51 1.87 -9.76 22.90
C THR A 51 1.17 -8.40 23.00
N MET A 52 1.77 -7.45 23.72
CA MET A 52 1.23 -6.10 23.89
C MET A 52 2.15 -5.08 23.24
N THR A 53 1.58 -4.10 22.53
CA THR A 53 2.35 -2.96 22.02
C THR A 53 2.62 -1.92 23.10
N SER A 54 3.71 -1.17 22.97
CA SER A 54 3.97 0.01 23.80
C SER A 54 3.47 1.28 23.13
N LYS A 55 3.13 2.31 23.91
CA LYS A 55 2.95 3.67 23.38
C LYS A 55 4.30 4.19 22.88
N LEU A 56 4.28 4.86 21.73
CA LEU A 56 5.43 5.56 21.19
C LEU A 56 5.75 6.78 22.07
N ARG A 57 6.99 6.89 22.50
CA ARG A 57 7.51 8.02 23.29
C ARG A 57 8.12 9.07 22.39
N TYR A 58 7.92 10.34 22.76
CA TYR A 58 8.49 11.51 22.09
C TYR A 58 9.40 12.28 23.05
N PRO A 59 10.64 11.81 23.30
CA PRO A 59 11.52 12.43 24.29
C PRO A 59 12.13 13.76 23.84
N TYR A 60 12.09 14.11 22.54
CA TYR A 60 12.80 15.27 21.99
C TYR A 60 11.86 16.34 21.43
N LEU A 61 12.31 17.59 21.45
CA LEU A 61 11.70 18.67 20.66
C LEU A 61 12.11 18.54 19.19
N THR A 62 11.30 19.09 18.29
CA THR A 62 11.66 19.27 16.88
C THR A 62 12.00 20.73 16.62
N LYS A 63 12.90 21.01 15.66
CA LYS A 63 13.38 22.38 15.37
C LYS A 63 12.27 23.41 15.10
N LYS A 64 11.10 22.97 14.62
CA LYS A 64 9.98 23.85 14.21
C LYS A 64 8.89 23.99 15.27
N GLN A 65 9.06 23.46 16.47
CA GLN A 65 8.04 23.53 17.52
C GLN A 65 7.97 24.89 18.20
N LYS A 66 6.74 25.31 18.53
CA LYS A 66 6.49 26.52 19.30
C LYS A 66 6.74 26.26 20.78
N LYS A 67 7.13 27.31 21.50
CA LYS A 67 7.35 27.26 22.96
C LYS A 67 6.06 26.86 23.67
N GLY A 68 6.13 25.81 24.49
CA GLY A 68 4.99 25.27 25.25
C GLY A 68 4.25 24.11 24.59
N GLU A 69 4.60 23.73 23.35
CA GLU A 69 4.05 22.52 22.72
C GLU A 69 4.69 21.24 23.30
N PRO A 70 3.93 20.13 23.41
CA PRO A 70 4.48 18.84 23.84
C PRO A 70 5.46 18.30 22.80
N ASN A 71 6.52 17.63 23.24
CA ASN A 71 7.55 17.03 22.40
C ASN A 71 6.97 16.18 21.25
N ARG A 72 7.54 16.31 20.05
CA ARG A 72 7.17 15.53 18.84
C ARG A 72 8.32 14.73 18.24
N GLY A 73 9.54 14.87 18.74
CA GLY A 73 10.74 14.20 18.27
C GLY A 73 10.93 12.85 18.94
N VAL A 74 11.23 11.82 18.13
CA VAL A 74 11.46 10.42 18.58
C VAL A 74 12.93 10.02 18.64
N CYS A 75 13.83 10.90 18.23
CA CYS A 75 15.29 10.70 18.17
C CYS A 75 15.98 12.06 18.34
N GLN A 76 17.16 12.10 18.94
CA GLN A 76 17.91 13.36 19.15
C GLN A 76 18.30 14.06 17.83
N CYS A 77 18.25 13.38 16.69
CA CYS A 77 18.44 14.03 15.38
C CYS A 77 17.38 15.08 15.07
N SER A 78 16.22 15.03 15.73
CA SER A 78 15.17 16.06 15.65
C SER A 78 15.60 17.42 16.19
N VAL A 79 16.61 17.48 17.08
CA VAL A 79 17.24 18.72 17.56
C VAL A 79 18.58 19.01 16.85
N GLY A 80 18.97 18.21 15.86
CA GLY A 80 20.18 18.42 15.05
C GLY A 80 21.42 17.66 15.51
N MET A 81 21.30 16.75 16.47
CA MET A 81 22.39 15.86 16.90
C MET A 81 22.50 14.61 16.00
N ALA A 82 23.59 13.85 16.10
CA ALA A 82 23.71 12.55 15.43
C ALA A 82 22.71 11.54 16.03
N CYS A 83 22.25 10.54 15.26
CA CYS A 83 21.29 9.56 15.79
C CYS A 83 21.93 8.64 16.86
N GLU A 84 21.19 8.37 17.94
CA GLU A 84 21.58 7.40 18.98
C GLU A 84 20.82 6.08 18.77
N PRO A 85 21.49 4.92 18.65
CA PRO A 85 20.81 3.63 18.50
C PRO A 85 19.79 3.31 19.61
N ALA A 86 20.04 3.76 20.85
CA ALA A 86 19.15 3.57 21.98
C ALA A 86 17.80 4.30 21.86
N ASP A 87 17.69 5.32 21.00
CA ASP A 87 16.43 6.05 20.75
C ASP A 87 15.40 5.21 19.98
N ARG A 88 15.85 4.14 19.32
CA ARG A 88 14.99 3.29 18.51
C ARG A 88 13.97 2.57 19.39
N GLN A 89 12.70 2.83 19.12
CA GLN A 89 11.59 2.14 19.77
C GLN A 89 11.03 1.05 18.85
N VAL A 90 10.80 -0.12 19.40
CA VAL A 90 10.22 -1.29 18.73
C VAL A 90 8.88 -1.64 19.34
N ASN A 91 8.07 -2.43 18.62
CA ASN A 91 6.76 -2.89 19.08
C ASN A 91 5.80 -1.74 19.51
N THR A 92 5.83 -0.64 18.76
CA THR A 92 4.87 0.48 18.90
C THR A 92 3.85 0.45 17.77
N LEU A 93 2.60 0.84 18.08
CA LEU A 93 1.54 0.89 17.08
C LEU A 93 1.88 1.90 15.98
N ILE A 94 2.24 3.13 16.34
CA ILE A 94 2.86 4.10 15.43
C ILE A 94 4.30 3.63 15.14
N PRO A 95 4.67 3.29 13.89
CA PRO A 95 6.01 2.80 13.59
C PRO A 95 7.05 3.91 13.82
N TRP A 96 7.97 3.74 14.78
CA TRP A 96 8.97 4.76 15.17
C TRP A 96 9.74 5.39 14.01
N CYS A 97 10.06 4.60 12.97
CA CYS A 97 10.84 5.06 11.83
C CYS A 97 10.13 6.14 10.98
N LEU A 98 8.78 6.19 11.02
CA LEU A 98 8.00 7.17 10.26
C LEU A 98 8.20 8.58 10.84
N PRO A 99 7.87 8.90 12.11
CA PRO A 99 8.16 10.20 12.67
C PRO A 99 9.67 10.51 12.74
N HIS A 100 10.54 9.49 12.87
CA HIS A 100 12.00 9.70 12.87
C HIS A 100 12.52 10.34 11.56
N THR A 101 11.88 10.03 10.42
CA THR A 101 12.35 10.45 9.11
C THR A 101 11.31 11.22 8.28
N ALA A 102 10.16 11.52 8.88
CA ALA A 102 9.01 12.18 8.26
C ALA A 102 9.38 13.49 7.55
N ASP A 103 10.10 14.39 8.23
CA ASP A 103 10.46 15.71 7.69
C ASP A 103 11.33 15.64 6.43
N ARG A 104 12.04 14.53 6.21
CA ARG A 104 12.89 14.30 5.03
C ARG A 104 12.15 13.63 3.87
N HIS A 105 10.92 13.15 4.08
CA HIS A 105 10.19 12.31 3.12
C HIS A 105 8.72 12.73 3.00
N ASN A 106 8.44 14.03 3.05
CA ASN A 106 7.08 14.57 2.95
C ASN A 106 6.09 13.88 3.91
N HIS A 107 6.51 13.69 5.15
CA HIS A 107 5.77 13.01 6.21
C HIS A 107 5.30 11.59 5.85
N TRP A 108 5.97 10.92 4.91
CA TRP A 108 5.60 9.58 4.44
C TRP A 108 4.12 9.46 4.08
N ALA A 109 3.55 10.53 3.50
CA ALA A 109 2.14 10.58 3.17
C ALA A 109 1.74 9.38 2.30
N GLY A 110 0.69 8.67 2.70
CA GLY A 110 0.16 7.49 2.03
C GLY A 110 0.67 6.14 2.56
N LEU A 111 1.72 6.07 3.40
CA LEU A 111 2.10 4.79 4.04
C LEU A 111 1.02 4.33 5.02
N TYR A 112 0.69 3.03 5.02
CA TYR A 112 -0.53 2.48 5.64
C TYR A 112 -1.83 3.15 5.14
N GLY A 113 -1.80 3.81 3.99
CA GLY A 113 -2.96 4.47 3.46
C GLY A 113 -3.97 3.48 2.87
N ARG A 114 -5.25 3.78 3.08
CA ARG A 114 -6.35 3.11 2.38
C ARG A 114 -6.48 3.66 0.96
N LEU A 115 -6.87 2.77 0.05
CA LEU A 115 -7.42 3.18 -1.23
C LEU A 115 -8.75 3.90 -1.00
N GLU A 116 -9.11 4.78 -1.91
CA GLU A 116 -10.37 5.52 -1.88
C GLU A 116 -11.31 4.96 -2.92
N TRP A 117 -12.61 4.87 -2.61
CA TRP A 117 -13.61 4.36 -3.54
C TRP A 117 -13.68 5.17 -4.84
N ASP A 118 -13.58 6.49 -4.73
CA ASP A 118 -13.55 7.43 -5.86
C ASP A 118 -12.12 7.70 -6.38
N GLY A 119 -11.14 6.98 -5.84
CA GLY A 119 -9.73 7.14 -6.17
C GLY A 119 -9.23 6.13 -7.21
N PHE A 120 -7.92 5.92 -7.22
CA PHE A 120 -7.25 4.98 -8.10
C PHE A 120 -6.06 4.32 -7.41
N PHE A 121 -5.57 3.23 -7.99
CA PHE A 121 -4.31 2.61 -7.59
C PHE A 121 -3.15 3.49 -8.08
N GLY A 122 -2.31 3.98 -7.17
CA GLY A 122 -1.23 4.92 -7.52
C GLY A 122 -0.19 4.35 -8.49
N THR A 123 0.08 3.05 -8.42
CA THR A 123 0.92 2.33 -9.38
C THR A 123 0.56 0.85 -9.40
N THR A 124 1.16 0.10 -10.33
CA THR A 124 1.00 -1.35 -10.40
C THR A 124 1.69 -2.00 -9.19
N ILE A 125 0.97 -2.91 -8.52
CA ILE A 125 1.41 -3.50 -7.26
C ILE A 125 1.99 -4.89 -7.51
N THR A 126 3.31 -5.02 -7.39
CA THR A 126 4.04 -6.30 -7.47
C THR A 126 4.10 -7.03 -6.12
N ASN A 127 4.00 -6.29 -5.01
CA ASN A 127 3.96 -6.79 -3.65
C ASN A 127 3.31 -5.73 -2.75
N PRO A 128 2.09 -5.96 -2.23
CA PRO A 128 1.39 -4.99 -1.39
C PRO A 128 2.01 -4.94 0.03
N GLU A 129 2.83 -3.91 0.28
CA GLU A 129 3.42 -3.65 1.60
C GLU A 129 3.00 -2.27 2.10
N PRO A 130 2.36 -2.15 3.29
CA PRO A 130 1.88 -0.86 3.81
C PRO A 130 2.97 0.20 4.01
N MET A 131 4.22 -0.22 4.24
CA MET A 131 5.38 0.68 4.34
C MET A 131 6.23 0.72 3.07
N GLY A 132 5.78 0.07 1.99
CA GLY A 132 6.44 0.07 0.70
C GLY A 132 6.29 1.40 -0.03
N LYS A 133 7.08 1.58 -1.10
CA LYS A 133 7.06 2.82 -1.91
C LYS A 133 5.72 3.08 -2.61
N GLN A 134 4.88 2.05 -2.74
CA GLN A 134 3.54 2.16 -3.32
C GLN A 134 2.57 2.93 -2.41
N GLY A 135 2.84 2.96 -1.09
CA GLY A 135 2.04 3.66 -0.10
C GLY A 135 0.65 3.04 0.12
N ARG A 136 -0.33 3.50 -0.66
CA ARG A 136 -1.75 3.16 -0.48
C ARG A 136 -2.06 1.78 -1.05
N VAL A 137 -2.06 0.77 -0.18
CA VAL A 137 -2.29 -0.64 -0.55
C VAL A 137 -3.35 -1.32 0.34
N LEU A 138 -3.97 -0.61 1.27
CA LEU A 138 -5.03 -1.16 2.10
C LEU A 138 -6.38 -1.06 1.38
N HIS A 139 -7.25 -2.04 1.64
CA HIS A 139 -8.63 -1.98 1.15
C HIS A 139 -9.35 -0.74 1.71
N PRO A 140 -10.26 -0.10 0.94
CA PRO A 140 -10.99 1.10 1.40
C PRO A 140 -11.68 0.92 2.76
N GLU A 141 -12.27 -0.25 2.99
CA GLU A 141 -13.03 -0.54 4.22
C GLU A 141 -12.49 -1.73 5.03
N GLN A 142 -11.82 -2.68 4.38
CA GLN A 142 -11.48 -3.96 5.04
C GLN A 142 -10.11 -3.86 5.68
N ASN A 143 -9.91 -4.55 6.80
CA ASN A 143 -8.65 -4.53 7.55
C ASN A 143 -7.59 -5.47 6.96
N ARG A 144 -7.30 -5.29 5.67
CA ARG A 144 -6.32 -6.07 4.90
C ARG A 144 -5.69 -5.25 3.79
N VAL A 145 -4.60 -5.77 3.25
CA VAL A 145 -4.08 -5.30 1.96
C VAL A 145 -4.97 -5.76 0.81
N VAL A 146 -4.79 -5.11 -0.34
CA VAL A 146 -5.44 -5.53 -1.58
C VAL A 146 -5.06 -6.95 -1.99
N SER A 147 -6.05 -7.68 -2.51
CA SER A 147 -5.91 -9.05 -2.97
C SER A 147 -5.23 -9.13 -4.33
N VAL A 148 -4.75 -10.32 -4.72
CA VAL A 148 -4.25 -10.58 -6.08
C VAL A 148 -5.30 -10.20 -7.13
N ARG A 149 -6.55 -10.64 -6.96
CA ARG A 149 -7.65 -10.31 -7.88
C ARG A 149 -7.98 -8.82 -7.95
N GLU A 150 -7.89 -8.06 -6.85
CA GLU A 150 -8.08 -6.61 -6.86
C GLU A 150 -6.97 -5.91 -7.67
N CYS A 151 -5.71 -6.30 -7.48
CA CYS A 151 -4.61 -5.82 -8.32
C CYS A 151 -4.79 -6.23 -9.80
N ALA A 152 -5.28 -7.44 -10.08
CA ALA A 152 -5.53 -7.88 -11.45
C ALA A 152 -6.62 -7.04 -12.12
N ARG A 153 -7.66 -6.66 -11.36
CA ARG A 153 -8.71 -5.74 -11.82
C ARG A 153 -8.16 -4.35 -12.09
N SER A 154 -7.27 -3.81 -11.25
CA SER A 154 -6.67 -2.49 -11.49
C SER A 154 -5.86 -2.44 -12.80
N GLN A 155 -5.24 -3.56 -13.17
CA GLN A 155 -4.53 -3.74 -14.45
C GLN A 155 -5.46 -4.03 -15.64
N GLY A 156 -6.76 -4.21 -15.44
CA GLY A 156 -7.70 -4.50 -16.51
C GLY A 156 -7.72 -5.96 -16.97
N PHE A 157 -7.20 -6.90 -16.18
CA PHE A 157 -7.31 -8.32 -16.50
C PHE A 157 -8.76 -8.80 -16.41
N PRO A 158 -9.22 -9.65 -17.34
CA PRO A 158 -10.48 -10.33 -17.18
C PRO A 158 -10.42 -11.31 -16.00
N ASP A 159 -11.55 -11.53 -15.33
CA ASP A 159 -11.63 -12.38 -14.13
C ASP A 159 -11.21 -13.82 -14.38
N HIS A 160 -11.36 -14.28 -15.62
CA HIS A 160 -11.01 -15.62 -16.03
C HIS A 160 -9.53 -15.80 -16.38
N PHE A 161 -8.72 -14.73 -16.35
CA PHE A 161 -7.28 -14.83 -16.54
C PHE A 161 -6.66 -15.59 -15.36
N LYS A 162 -5.82 -16.59 -15.68
CA LYS A 162 -5.20 -17.49 -14.71
C LYS A 162 -3.79 -17.02 -14.37
N PHE A 163 -3.52 -16.90 -13.08
CA PHE A 163 -2.18 -16.66 -12.53
C PHE A 163 -1.68 -17.92 -11.83
N TYR A 164 -0.38 -18.16 -11.85
CA TYR A 164 0.22 -19.41 -11.34
C TYR A 164 1.21 -19.16 -10.19
N GLY A 165 1.52 -20.19 -9.41
CA GLY A 165 2.45 -20.10 -8.28
C GLY A 165 1.82 -19.63 -6.97
N ASN A 166 2.66 -19.24 -6.00
CA ASN A 166 2.20 -18.76 -4.70
C ASN A 166 1.64 -17.32 -4.79
N ILE A 167 1.10 -16.82 -3.69
CA ILE A 167 0.48 -15.48 -3.67
C ILE A 167 1.43 -14.35 -4.11
N MET A 168 2.71 -14.44 -3.74
CA MET A 168 3.73 -13.45 -4.10
C MET A 168 4.07 -13.52 -5.59
N ASP A 169 4.18 -14.73 -6.15
CA ASP A 169 4.38 -14.92 -7.58
C ASP A 169 3.22 -14.35 -8.39
N LYS A 170 1.98 -14.52 -7.91
CA LYS A 170 0.78 -13.99 -8.56
C LYS A 170 0.74 -12.47 -8.52
N HIS A 171 1.03 -11.83 -7.38
CA HIS A 171 1.16 -10.37 -7.32
C HIS A 171 2.25 -9.86 -8.27
N ARG A 172 3.40 -10.54 -8.33
CA ARG A 172 4.50 -10.17 -9.26
C ARG A 172 4.07 -10.29 -10.72
N GLN A 173 3.37 -11.35 -11.11
CA GLN A 173 2.83 -11.52 -12.46
C GLN A 173 1.88 -10.38 -12.83
N VAL A 174 0.96 -10.02 -11.94
CA VAL A 174 0.01 -8.92 -12.14
C VAL A 174 0.73 -7.58 -12.25
N GLY A 175 1.63 -7.28 -11.32
CA GLY A 175 2.30 -5.98 -11.25
C GLY A 175 3.29 -5.73 -12.40
N ASN A 176 3.97 -6.77 -12.88
CA ASN A 176 4.93 -6.67 -14.00
C ASN A 176 4.26 -6.69 -15.37
N ALA A 177 2.98 -7.07 -15.46
CA ALA A 177 2.29 -7.13 -16.73
C ALA A 177 1.96 -5.74 -17.30
N VAL A 178 1.92 -5.66 -18.63
CA VAL A 178 1.30 -4.53 -19.34
C VAL A 178 -0.22 -4.67 -19.25
N PRO A 179 -0.98 -3.61 -18.87
CA PRO A 179 -2.44 -3.67 -18.81
C PRO A 179 -3.04 -4.16 -20.14
N PRO A 180 -3.89 -5.23 -20.16
CA PRO A 180 -4.51 -5.70 -21.40
C PRO A 180 -5.28 -4.64 -22.19
N PRO A 181 -6.00 -3.68 -21.57
CA PRO A 181 -6.64 -2.59 -22.31
C PRO A 181 -5.64 -1.72 -23.09
N LEU A 182 -4.48 -1.44 -22.51
CA LEU A 182 -3.40 -0.70 -23.17
C LEU A 182 -2.81 -1.52 -24.33
N GLY A 183 -2.50 -2.79 -24.09
CA GLY A 183 -2.01 -3.69 -25.14
C GLY A 183 -2.99 -3.82 -26.32
N LYS A 184 -4.30 -3.88 -26.04
CA LYS A 184 -5.35 -3.90 -27.07
C LYS A 184 -5.35 -2.62 -27.91
N ALA A 185 -5.26 -1.45 -27.28
CA ALA A 185 -5.24 -0.18 -28.00
C ALA A 185 -4.05 -0.09 -28.96
N ILE A 186 -2.85 -0.46 -28.50
CA ILE A 186 -1.64 -0.51 -29.35
C ILE A 186 -1.80 -1.53 -30.48
N GLY A 187 -2.31 -2.73 -30.19
CA GLY A 187 -2.52 -3.78 -31.18
C GLY A 187 -3.50 -3.37 -32.30
N LEU A 188 -4.52 -2.55 -31.99
CA LEU A 188 -5.44 -2.03 -32.99
C LEU A 188 -4.76 -1.05 -33.96
N GLU A 189 -3.84 -0.22 -33.49
CA GLU A 189 -3.07 0.68 -34.36
C GLU A 189 -2.10 -0.08 -35.26
N ILE A 190 -1.44 -1.12 -34.73
CA ILE A 190 -0.62 -2.03 -35.54
C ILE A 190 -1.47 -2.70 -36.63
N LYS A 191 -2.66 -3.21 -36.28
CA LYS A 191 -3.59 -3.82 -37.25
C LYS A 191 -3.97 -2.84 -38.36
N LYS A 192 -4.30 -1.59 -38.03
CA LYS A 192 -4.63 -0.54 -39.01
C LYS A 192 -3.46 -0.28 -39.96
N ALA A 193 -2.23 -0.21 -39.43
CA ALA A 193 -1.03 0.01 -40.24
C ALA A 193 -0.80 -1.14 -41.24
N LEU A 194 -0.93 -2.39 -40.78
CA LEU A 194 -0.79 -3.57 -41.64
C LEU A 194 -1.86 -3.62 -42.74
N SER A 195 -3.11 -3.32 -42.43
CA SER A 195 -4.18 -3.29 -43.44
C SER A 195 -3.94 -2.26 -44.54
N LYS A 196 -3.33 -1.10 -44.23
CA LYS A 196 -2.97 -0.09 -45.24
C LYS A 196 -1.84 -0.55 -46.16
N VAL A 197 -0.92 -1.37 -45.67
CA VAL A 197 0.17 -1.93 -46.49
C VAL A 197 -0.38 -2.99 -47.44
N ILE A 198 -1.21 -3.91 -46.93
CA ILE A 198 -1.79 -5.01 -47.73
C ILE A 198 -2.64 -4.46 -48.89
N LEU A 199 -3.45 -3.42 -48.65
CA LEU A 199 -4.29 -2.79 -49.68
C LEU A 199 -3.49 -1.97 -50.74
N LYS A 200 -2.20 -1.69 -50.51
CA LYS A 200 -1.33 -1.03 -51.50
C LYS A 200 -0.55 -2.02 -52.37
N THR A 201 -0.48 -3.28 -51.95
CA THR A 201 0.25 -4.35 -52.65
C THR A 201 -0.68 -5.31 -53.41
N ALA A 202 -2.00 -5.12 -53.32
CA ALA A 202 -3.02 -5.81 -54.11
C ALA A 202 -3.58 -4.85 -55.15
#